data_AF-A0A2E8WBW7-F1
#
_entry.id   AF-A0A2E8WBW7-F1
#
_cell.length_a   1.000
_cell.length_b   1.000
_cell.length_c   1.000
_cell.angle_alpha   90.00
_cell.angle_beta   90.00
_cell.angle_gamma   90.00
#
_symmetry.space_group_name_H-M   'P 1'
#
loop_
_entity.id
_entity.type
_entity.pdbx_description
1 polymer ?
#
loop_
_entity_poly.entity_id
_entity_poly.type
_entity_poly.pdbx_seq_one_letter_code
_entity_poly.pdbx_strand_id
1 'polypeptide(L)'
;MAPWVEEKVKWIESPVDGMADHLEPGTTITGVHACGKLTDRCLEVAHLLGSRVVVMPCCYGPNQSGGPEVLTRMLDPWVVTDVDRTYRMEGLGYKMDWTYIPRMITPRNRVLVGIPKT
;
A
#
# COMPACT_ATOMS: atom_id res chain seq x y z
N MET A 1 -10.99 0.25 -24.91
CA MET A 1 -10.76 -0.69 -23.78
C MET A 1 -11.01 -2.10 -24.27
N ALA A 2 -10.41 -3.10 -23.66
CA ALA A 2 -10.65 -4.50 -23.94
C ALA A 2 -12.11 -4.88 -23.58
N PRO A 3 -12.99 -5.20 -24.55
CA PRO A 3 -14.44 -5.36 -24.30
C PRO A 3 -14.76 -6.44 -23.26
N TRP A 4 -13.91 -7.46 -23.14
CA TRP A 4 -14.06 -8.57 -22.19
C TRP A 4 -13.78 -8.21 -20.72
N VAL A 5 -13.39 -6.96 -20.44
CA VAL A 5 -13.12 -6.46 -19.08
C VAL A 5 -14.34 -5.77 -18.48
N GLU A 6 -15.24 -5.22 -19.30
CA GLU A 6 -16.34 -4.38 -18.82
C GLU A 6 -17.26 -5.10 -17.83
N GLU A 7 -17.62 -6.36 -18.11
CA GLU A 7 -18.45 -7.18 -17.21
C GLU A 7 -17.72 -7.62 -15.92
N LYS A 8 -16.40 -7.47 -15.86
CA LYS A 8 -15.56 -7.89 -14.72
C LYS A 8 -15.16 -6.72 -13.82
N VAL A 9 -15.54 -5.49 -14.17
CA VAL A 9 -15.17 -4.29 -13.43
C VAL A 9 -16.42 -3.70 -12.80
N LYS A 10 -16.42 -3.64 -11.47
CA LYS A 10 -17.37 -2.85 -10.71
C LYS A 10 -16.70 -1.55 -10.28
N TRP A 11 -17.19 -0.42 -10.79
CA TRP A 11 -16.75 0.90 -10.36
C TRP A 11 -17.52 1.31 -9.11
N ILE A 12 -16.77 1.67 -8.06
CA ILE A 12 -17.33 2.18 -6.81
C ILE A 12 -16.57 3.46 -6.48
N GLU A 13 -17.30 4.55 -6.33
CA GLU A 13 -16.77 5.81 -5.79
C GLU A 13 -17.24 5.93 -4.35
N SER A 14 -16.32 5.75 -3.41
CA SER A 14 -16.59 5.86 -1.98
C SER A 14 -15.30 6.20 -1.24
N PRO A 15 -15.40 6.65 0.03
CA PRO A 15 -14.25 6.59 0.93
C PRO A 15 -13.68 5.17 1.00
N VAL A 16 -12.36 5.07 1.17
CA VAL A 16 -11.66 3.78 1.37
C VAL A 16 -11.84 3.27 2.81
N ASP A 17 -12.09 4.18 3.75
CA ASP A 17 -12.35 3.87 5.14
C ASP A 17 -13.58 2.95 5.26
N GLY A 18 -13.43 1.80 5.93
CA GLY A 18 -14.48 0.79 6.08
C GLY A 18 -14.66 -0.15 4.88
N MET A 19 -13.88 -0.01 3.80
CA MET A 19 -14.05 -0.81 2.57
C MET A 19 -13.89 -2.33 2.79
N ALA A 20 -13.18 -2.75 3.84
CA ALA A 20 -13.04 -4.16 4.18
C ALA A 20 -14.40 -4.84 4.41
N ASP A 21 -15.40 -4.13 4.95
CA ASP A 21 -16.74 -4.68 5.22
C ASP A 21 -17.54 -4.99 3.94
N HIS A 22 -17.05 -4.50 2.79
CA HIS A 22 -17.71 -4.63 1.48
C HIS A 22 -16.95 -5.57 0.53
N LEU A 23 -15.87 -6.20 0.98
CA LEU A 23 -15.03 -7.07 0.18
C LEU A 23 -14.97 -8.47 0.78
N GLU A 24 -14.81 -9.48 -0.08
CA GLU A 24 -14.66 -10.85 0.37
C GLU A 24 -13.28 -11.06 1.03
N PRO A 25 -13.16 -11.87 2.10
CA PRO A 25 -11.87 -12.25 2.67
C PRO A 25 -10.92 -12.81 1.60
N GLY A 26 -9.63 -12.44 1.70
CA GLY A 26 -8.63 -12.83 0.71
C GLY A 26 -8.63 -12.03 -0.60
N THR A 27 -9.56 -11.08 -0.80
CA THR A 27 -9.55 -10.16 -1.94
C THR A 27 -8.24 -9.37 -2.00
N THR A 28 -7.47 -9.56 -3.07
CA THR A 28 -6.18 -8.88 -3.23
C THR A 28 -6.37 -7.39 -3.45
N ILE A 29 -5.67 -6.58 -2.66
CA ILE A 29 -5.77 -5.12 -2.71
C ILE A 29 -4.64 -4.55 -3.58
N THR A 30 -5.00 -3.70 -4.54
CA THR A 30 -4.02 -2.96 -5.35
C THR A 30 -4.26 -1.46 -5.20
N GLY A 31 -3.27 -0.74 -4.64
CA GLY A 31 -3.30 0.71 -4.53
C GLY A 31 -2.48 1.37 -5.63
N VAL A 32 -3.14 1.98 -6.61
CA VAL A 32 -2.51 2.80 -7.65
C VAL A 32 -2.61 4.25 -7.23
N HIS A 33 -1.47 4.94 -7.15
CA HIS A 33 -1.30 6.20 -6.43
C HIS A 33 -1.58 6.07 -4.93
N ALA A 34 -2.85 5.97 -4.53
CA ALA A 34 -3.29 5.95 -3.14
C ALA A 34 -2.52 6.99 -2.27
N CYS A 35 -2.48 8.23 -2.75
CA CYS A 35 -1.56 9.25 -2.22
C CYS A 35 -1.80 9.56 -0.73
N GLY A 36 -0.71 9.84 -0.01
CA GLY A 36 -0.75 10.17 1.42
C GLY A 36 -1.22 8.99 2.28
N LYS A 37 -2.23 9.23 3.14
CA LYS A 37 -2.76 8.22 4.07
C LYS A 37 -3.55 7.11 3.38
N LEU A 38 -3.96 7.30 2.11
CA LEU A 38 -4.73 6.28 1.39
C LEU A 38 -3.93 5.00 1.17
N THR A 39 -2.60 5.10 1.01
CA THR A 39 -1.71 3.93 0.98
C THR A 39 -1.83 3.12 2.27
N ASP A 40 -1.84 3.81 3.42
CA ASP A 40 -1.95 3.17 4.72
C ASP A 40 -3.32 2.50 4.92
N ARG A 41 -4.38 3.10 4.37
CA ARG A 41 -5.72 2.49 4.33
C ARG A 41 -5.78 1.25 3.45
N CYS A 42 -5.12 1.24 2.29
CA CYS A 42 -5.01 0.02 1.48
C CYS A 42 -4.32 -1.12 2.24
N LEU A 43 -3.25 -0.81 2.98
CA LEU A 43 -2.54 -1.78 3.82
C LEU A 43 -3.42 -2.28 4.98
N GLU A 44 -4.20 -1.39 5.61
CA GLU A 44 -5.16 -1.73 6.67
C GLU A 44 -6.29 -2.62 6.16
N VAL A 45 -6.91 -2.29 5.02
CA VAL A 45 -7.95 -3.11 4.39
C VAL A 45 -7.41 -4.51 4.08
N ALA A 46 -6.19 -4.61 3.56
CA ALA A 46 -5.58 -5.90 3.30
C ALA A 46 -5.37 -6.71 4.58
N HIS A 47 -4.87 -6.07 5.65
CA HIS A 47 -4.74 -6.70 6.96
C HIS A 47 -6.08 -7.24 7.47
N LEU A 48 -7.14 -6.42 7.46
CA LEU A 48 -8.48 -6.80 7.93
C LEU A 48 -9.06 -7.98 7.13
N LEU A 49 -8.78 -8.04 5.82
CA LEU A 49 -9.23 -9.12 4.94
C LEU A 49 -8.31 -10.36 4.94
N GLY A 50 -7.17 -10.30 5.64
CA GLY A 50 -6.13 -11.33 5.57
C GLY A 50 -5.62 -11.56 4.14
N SER A 51 -5.56 -10.50 3.32
CA SER A 51 -5.35 -10.60 1.88
C SER A 51 -3.98 -10.12 1.42
N ARG A 52 -3.60 -10.46 0.19
CA ARG A 52 -2.38 -9.93 -0.43
C ARG A 52 -2.57 -8.46 -0.80
N VAL A 53 -1.49 -7.69 -0.76
CA VAL A 53 -1.52 -6.26 -1.09
C VAL A 53 -0.36 -5.84 -1.96
N VAL A 54 -0.63 -4.96 -2.93
CA VAL A 54 0.37 -4.30 -3.77
C VAL A 54 0.05 -2.82 -3.81
N VAL A 55 0.98 -1.97 -3.38
CA VAL A 55 0.78 -0.51 -3.42
C VAL A 55 1.97 0.18 -4.07
N MET A 56 1.70 1.20 -4.89
CA MET A 56 2.71 2.08 -5.47
C MET A 56 2.54 3.49 -4.89
N PRO A 57 3.19 3.82 -3.76
CA PRO A 57 2.94 5.10 -3.12
C PRO A 57 3.57 6.25 -3.93
N CYS A 58 2.72 7.19 -4.35
CA CYS A 58 3.08 8.39 -5.13
C CYS A 58 3.55 9.56 -4.26
N CYS A 59 2.83 9.80 -3.16
CA CYS A 59 2.92 11.01 -2.36
C CYS A 59 2.95 10.67 -0.88
N TYR A 60 3.75 11.42 -0.14
CA TYR A 60 3.95 11.27 1.29
C TYR A 60 3.56 12.58 1.95
N GLY A 61 2.65 12.51 2.91
CA GLY A 61 2.27 13.65 3.72
C GLY A 61 3.35 13.99 4.75
N PRO A 62 3.34 15.21 5.29
CA PRO A 62 4.23 15.58 6.38
C PRO A 62 4.03 14.65 7.58
N ASN A 63 5.12 14.23 8.23
CA ASN A 63 5.14 13.38 9.41
C ASN A 63 4.35 12.06 9.27
N GLN A 64 4.35 11.46 8.07
CA GLN A 64 3.67 10.18 7.85
C GLN A 64 4.42 8.95 8.36
N SER A 65 5.70 9.05 8.69
CA SER A 65 6.39 7.94 9.36
C SER A 65 6.11 7.94 10.86
N GLY A 66 5.68 6.82 11.41
CA GLY A 66 5.68 6.54 12.85
C GLY A 66 7.06 6.11 13.40
N GLY A 67 8.06 5.98 12.52
CA GLY A 67 9.40 5.51 12.88
C GLY A 67 10.24 6.50 13.71
N PRO A 68 11.31 6.02 14.38
CA PRO A 68 12.20 6.87 15.18
C PRO A 68 12.81 8.03 14.39
N GLU A 69 12.93 9.20 15.02
CA GLU A 69 13.45 10.43 14.39
C GLU A 69 14.87 10.26 13.79
N VAL A 70 15.68 9.36 14.35
CA VAL A 70 17.01 9.04 13.79
C VAL A 70 16.92 8.54 12.34
N LEU A 71 15.89 7.79 11.97
CA LEU A 71 15.72 7.31 10.59
C LEU A 71 15.44 8.47 9.64
N THR A 72 14.61 9.43 10.04
CA THR A 72 14.31 10.66 9.27
C THR A 72 15.55 11.53 9.06
N ARG A 73 16.54 11.46 9.95
CA ARG A 73 17.82 12.17 9.79
C ARG A 73 18.82 11.44 8.89
N MET A 74 18.68 10.12 8.74
CA MET A 74 19.65 9.27 8.05
C MET A 74 19.19 8.82 6.65
N LEU A 75 17.89 8.82 6.37
CA LEU A 75 17.29 8.32 5.14
C LEU A 75 16.36 9.36 4.51
N ASP A 76 16.09 9.22 3.22
CA ASP A 76 15.05 10.00 2.55
C ASP A 76 13.70 9.86 3.29
N PRO A 77 12.97 10.95 3.56
CA PRO A 77 11.74 10.91 4.35
C PRO A 77 10.71 9.90 3.84
N TRP A 78 10.61 9.73 2.51
CA TRP A 78 9.69 8.80 1.90
C TRP A 78 10.09 7.34 2.13
N VAL A 79 11.40 7.06 2.17
CA VAL A 79 11.92 5.72 2.47
C VAL A 79 11.61 5.39 3.93
N VAL A 80 11.75 6.35 4.85
CA VAL A 80 11.41 6.16 6.26
C VAL A 80 9.94 5.78 6.43
N THR A 81 9.02 6.45 5.74
CA THR A 81 7.59 6.08 5.78
C THR A 81 7.36 4.65 5.30
N ASP A 82 8.01 4.20 4.24
CA ASP A 82 7.80 2.85 3.75
C ASP A 82 8.48 1.79 4.60
N VAL A 83 9.61 2.11 5.23
CA VAL A 83 10.25 1.27 6.25
C VAL A 83 9.31 1.09 7.45
N ASP A 84 8.69 2.16 7.92
CA ASP A 84 7.69 2.12 9.00
C ASP A 84 6.47 1.27 8.60
N ARG A 85 5.93 1.47 7.39
CA ARG A 85 4.86 0.61 6.83
C ARG A 85 5.26 -0.85 6.79
N THR A 86 6.51 -1.13 6.41
CA THR A 86 7.05 -2.49 6.33
C THR A 86 7.03 -3.15 7.70
N TYR A 87 7.64 -2.53 8.71
CA TYR A 87 7.66 -3.09 10.05
C TYR A 87 6.26 -3.22 10.68
N ARG A 88 5.38 -2.25 10.43
CA ARG A 88 3.98 -2.34 10.87
C ARG A 88 3.29 -3.56 10.29
N MET A 89 3.38 -3.76 8.98
CA MET A 89 2.76 -4.91 8.32
C MET A 89 3.41 -6.24 8.74
N GLU A 90 4.73 -6.27 8.91
CA GLU A 90 5.41 -7.47 9.40
C GLU A 90 4.99 -7.85 10.82
N GLY A 91 4.79 -6.86 11.71
CA GLY A 91 4.21 -7.05 13.04
C GLY A 91 2.76 -7.56 13.00
N LEU A 92 2.03 -7.30 11.91
CA LEU A 92 0.69 -7.81 11.64
C LEU A 92 0.70 -9.18 10.92
N GLY A 93 1.86 -9.85 10.85
CA GLY A 93 1.97 -11.18 10.28
C GLY A 93 2.16 -11.20 8.76
N TYR A 94 2.61 -10.11 8.14
CA TYR A 94 2.92 -10.10 6.70
C TYR A 94 4.39 -10.36 6.43
N LYS A 95 4.68 -10.96 5.27
CA LYS A 95 5.98 -10.87 4.60
C LYS A 95 5.90 -9.69 3.64
N MET A 96 6.77 -8.72 3.83
CA MET A 96 6.85 -7.54 2.96
C MET A 96 8.02 -7.68 1.99
N ASP A 97 7.83 -7.20 0.77
CA ASP A 97 8.87 -7.09 -0.25
C ASP A 97 8.72 -5.77 -1.00
N TRP A 98 9.83 -5.26 -1.54
CA TRP A 98 9.87 -4.02 -2.30
C TRP A 98 10.42 -4.35 -3.68
N THR A 99 9.63 -4.08 -4.72
CA THR A 99 10.12 -4.09 -6.09
C THR A 99 10.27 -2.67 -6.61
N TYR A 100 11.06 -2.51 -7.66
CA TYR A 100 11.38 -1.21 -8.22
C TYR A 100 10.90 -1.12 -9.66
N ILE A 101 10.41 0.06 -10.01
CA ILE A 101 10.19 0.45 -11.40
C ILE A 101 11.29 1.43 -11.83
N PRO A 102 11.57 1.60 -13.13
CA PRO A 102 12.56 2.55 -13.59
C PRO A 102 12.28 3.98 -13.09
N ARG A 103 13.32 4.66 -12.59
CA ARG A 103 13.21 6.06 -12.09
C ARG A 103 12.72 7.05 -13.15
N MET A 104 12.93 6.74 -14.43
CA MET A 104 12.42 7.54 -15.54
C MET A 104 10.88 7.53 -15.64
N ILE A 105 10.21 6.51 -15.08
CA ILE A 105 8.75 6.44 -15.01
C ILE A 105 8.26 7.30 -13.83
N THR A 106 8.86 7.13 -12.67
CA THR A 106 8.58 7.96 -11.49
C THR A 106 9.79 8.02 -10.57
N PRO A 107 10.12 9.18 -9.98
CA PRO A 107 11.13 9.27 -8.93
C PRO A 107 10.79 8.44 -7.68
N ARG A 108 9.52 8.05 -7.49
CA ARG A 108 9.01 7.23 -6.37
C ARG A 108 8.93 5.80 -6.87
N ASN A 109 10.11 5.31 -7.23
CA ASN A 109 10.33 4.22 -8.17
C ASN A 109 10.17 2.83 -7.52
N ARG A 110 9.19 2.67 -6.64
CA ARG A 110 9.02 1.50 -5.79
C ARG A 110 7.56 1.08 -5.66
N VAL A 111 7.38 -0.22 -5.50
CA VAL A 111 6.11 -0.88 -5.25
C VAL A 111 6.30 -1.77 -4.03
N LEU A 112 5.44 -1.60 -3.04
CA LEU A 112 5.42 -2.43 -1.83
C LEU A 112 4.47 -3.60 -2.07
N VAL A 113 4.93 -4.80 -1.74
CA VAL A 113 4.17 -6.04 -1.85
C VAL A 113 4.08 -6.67 -0.48
N GLY A 114 2.87 -7.01 -0.04
CA GLY A 114 2.61 -7.69 1.23
C GLY A 114 1.87 -9.00 1.02
N ILE A 115 2.37 -10.06 1.66
CA ILE A 115 1.76 -11.40 1.62
C ILE A 115 1.56 -11.86 3.07
N PRO A 116 0.34 -12.25 3.50
CA PRO A 116 0.13 -12.84 4.83
C PRO A 116 1.01 -14.08 5.04
N LYS A 117 1.66 -14.18 6.21
CA LYS A 117 2.37 -15.38 6.64
C LYS A 117 1.33 -16.41 7.10
N THR A 118 1.37 -17.61 6.53
CA THR A 118 0.58 -18.78 6.96
C THR A 118 0.98 -19.26 8.33
#